data_AF-A0A843GCC3-F1
#
_entry.id   AF-A0A843GCC3-F1
#
_cell.length_a   1.000
_cell.length_b   1.000
_cell.length_c   1.000
_cell.angle_alpha   90.00
_cell.angle_beta   90.00
_cell.angle_gamma   90.00
#
_symmetry.space_group_name_H-M   'P 1'
#
loop_
_entity.id
_entity.type
_entity.pdbx_description
1 polymer ?
#
loop_
_entity_poly.entity_id
_entity_poly.type
_entity_poly.pdbx_seq_one_letter_code
_entity_poly.pdbx_strand_id
1 'polypeptide(L)'
;ASGNYSYVPIISYDKVNVTIYGESSSNTIINCPVENQTFNVTKLFNIANVTFNNIQIMLKGSNSVLNASNVNFYNSTALESDVYVDSCGGAIYSFGQNNTLILNNCNFYNNYALYGGAVFAANADLKITDCQFVNNTAKYYGGAIYQIYGNMSLTESRFDKNRANDGGAIYIFGKNGFLIEDNIFINNFANDSAGAIYSFYNKNYTIVNNFYENNSARRFNDTYEKSDLIVLADNNTFYRIVSSGGDTNGTLPSYYNLADYGFVSSVKNQANGGNCWAFATMSSLESAIIKAIYDMNSSGLIYNYTEYADILEFLNNGGNLSDLIDLSEENMKNVAALYSPYGWQMETNNGGYDDMGVGYLVSWLGPINDADDLYGDYSIFSPILNSMMHVQNIVYLKRDNFTENDMVKRAIMDYGAVFISVRMKTKYDSQIGAYVYNNDNSTCNHAVAIVGWDDSIEIPNAPGPGAWIVKNSWGENWGNDNGYFYLSYYDVSSFKPGSYGGAFVFVLNDTIKYDKNY
;
A
#
# COMPACT_ATOMS: atom_id res chain seq x y z
N ALA A 1 39.88 36.58 0.48
CA ALA A 1 38.48 37.07 0.49
C ALA A 1 37.59 35.91 0.11
N SER A 2 36.64 35.59 0.98
CA SER A 2 35.67 34.49 0.89
C SER A 2 34.88 34.51 -0.41
N GLY A 3 34.88 33.38 -1.13
CA GLY A 3 34.07 33.15 -2.32
C GLY A 3 33.99 31.65 -2.61
N ASN A 4 33.15 30.93 -1.87
CA ASN A 4 32.80 29.55 -2.18
C ASN A 4 31.68 29.56 -3.25
N TYR A 5 32.07 29.51 -4.51
CA TYR A 5 31.23 28.96 -5.58
C TYR A 5 32.09 27.94 -6.32
N SER A 6 31.96 26.66 -5.95
CA SER A 6 32.54 25.54 -6.67
C SER A 6 31.78 25.36 -7.99
N TYR A 7 32.25 26.03 -9.04
CA TYR A 7 31.80 25.78 -10.41
C TYR A 7 32.20 24.35 -10.80
N VAL A 8 31.24 23.43 -10.83
CA VAL A 8 31.43 22.08 -11.39
C VAL A 8 31.49 22.23 -12.92
N PRO A 9 32.55 21.77 -13.60
CA PRO A 9 32.63 21.89 -15.06
C PRO A 9 31.52 21.06 -15.72
N ILE A 10 30.59 21.73 -16.39
CA ILE A 10 29.59 21.08 -17.25
C ILE A 10 30.20 20.97 -18.65
N ILE A 11 30.37 19.75 -19.15
CA ILE A 11 30.77 19.53 -20.54
C ILE A 11 29.48 19.47 -21.38
N SER A 12 29.12 20.60 -22.00
CA SER A 12 27.91 20.70 -22.83
C SER A 12 28.24 20.48 -24.30
N TYR A 13 27.65 19.43 -24.91
CA TYR A 13 27.72 19.20 -26.35
C TYR A 13 26.38 19.60 -26.98
N ASP A 14 26.17 20.91 -27.13
CA ASP A 14 24.98 21.43 -27.75
C ASP A 14 25.04 21.28 -29.28
N LYS A 15 24.02 20.62 -29.85
CA LYS A 15 23.73 20.51 -31.31
C LYS A 15 24.62 19.60 -32.17
N VAL A 16 25.55 18.84 -31.58
CA VAL A 16 26.41 17.90 -32.33
C VAL A 16 26.19 16.45 -31.91
N ASN A 17 26.42 15.52 -32.85
CA ASN A 17 26.49 14.11 -32.53
C ASN A 17 27.87 13.83 -31.91
N VAL A 18 27.90 13.11 -30.81
CA VAL A 18 29.14 12.77 -30.10
C VAL A 18 29.34 11.26 -30.15
N THR A 19 30.58 10.82 -30.28
CA THR A 19 30.93 9.41 -30.24
C THR A 19 32.22 9.22 -29.46
N ILE A 20 32.20 8.29 -28.49
CA ILE A 20 33.38 7.89 -27.71
C ILE A 20 33.52 6.38 -27.83
N TYR A 21 34.61 5.92 -28.42
CA TYR A 21 34.97 4.51 -28.47
C TYR A 21 36.30 4.30 -27.76
N GLY A 22 36.24 3.57 -26.65
CA GLY A 22 37.43 3.12 -25.96
C GLY A 22 37.99 1.84 -26.57
N GLU A 23 39.22 1.53 -26.19
CA GLU A 23 39.86 0.24 -26.50
C GLU A 23 39.15 -0.91 -25.78
N SER A 24 38.85 -0.71 -24.51
CA SER A 24 38.10 -1.62 -23.64
C SER A 24 37.60 -0.86 -22.42
N SER A 25 36.51 -1.32 -21.81
CA SER A 25 35.99 -0.69 -20.59
C SER A 25 36.95 -0.86 -19.39
N SER A 26 37.88 -1.82 -19.43
CA SER A 26 38.93 -1.96 -18.41
C SER A 26 40.09 -0.98 -18.59
N ASN A 27 40.38 -0.56 -19.83
CA ASN A 27 41.57 0.25 -20.15
C ASN A 27 41.22 1.72 -20.43
N THR A 28 40.00 2.02 -20.87
CA THR A 28 39.55 3.39 -21.17
C THR A 28 38.66 3.89 -20.04
N ILE A 29 39.23 4.72 -19.17
CA ILE A 29 38.54 5.27 -17.99
C ILE A 29 38.45 6.79 -18.13
N ILE A 30 37.22 7.30 -18.17
CA ILE A 30 36.92 8.72 -18.02
C ILE A 30 36.53 8.90 -16.55
N ASN A 31 37.43 9.49 -15.77
CA ASN A 31 37.25 9.67 -14.34
C ASN A 31 37.12 11.15 -14.00
N CYS A 32 36.12 11.51 -13.20
CA CYS A 32 36.07 12.81 -12.57
C CYS A 32 36.47 12.73 -11.09
N PRO A 33 37.56 13.40 -10.67
CA PRO A 33 37.99 13.37 -9.27
C PRO A 33 37.11 14.22 -8.35
N VAL A 34 36.31 15.12 -8.90
CA VAL A 34 35.26 15.84 -8.18
C VAL A 34 33.96 15.11 -8.48
N GLU A 35 33.14 14.86 -7.46
CA GLU A 35 31.82 14.28 -7.69
C GLU A 35 31.04 15.14 -8.69
N ASN A 36 30.26 14.48 -9.55
CA ASN A 36 29.13 15.07 -10.26
C ASN A 36 29.42 15.93 -11.51
N GLN A 37 30.41 15.56 -12.33
CA GLN A 37 30.49 16.14 -13.69
C GLN A 37 29.44 15.56 -14.63
N THR A 38 28.85 16.44 -15.44
CA THR A 38 27.77 16.08 -16.37
C THR A 38 28.23 16.19 -17.82
N PHE A 39 27.91 15.17 -18.62
CA PHE A 39 27.88 15.23 -20.08
C PHE A 39 26.47 15.57 -20.54
N ASN A 40 26.25 16.79 -21.03
CA ASN A 40 24.94 17.14 -21.60
C ASN A 40 24.86 16.66 -23.05
N VAL A 41 23.80 15.94 -23.36
CA VAL A 41 23.47 15.39 -24.67
C VAL A 41 22.18 16.03 -25.18
N THR A 42 22.21 16.52 -26.41
CA THR A 42 21.06 17.16 -27.07
C THR A 42 20.69 16.56 -28.43
N LYS A 43 21.44 15.55 -28.88
CA LYS A 43 21.22 14.80 -30.12
C LYS A 43 21.64 13.33 -29.90
N LEU A 44 22.51 12.79 -30.76
CA LEU A 44 23.02 11.43 -30.68
C LEU A 44 24.31 11.38 -29.87
N PHE A 45 24.38 10.47 -28.90
CA PHE A 45 25.59 10.12 -28.18
C PHE A 45 25.83 8.62 -28.26
N ASN A 46 26.88 8.21 -28.96
CA ASN A 46 27.31 6.82 -29.01
C ASN A 46 28.50 6.63 -28.08
N ILE A 47 28.41 5.68 -27.16
CA ILE A 47 29.50 5.33 -26.24
C ILE A 47 29.72 3.83 -26.27
N ALA A 48 30.97 3.40 -26.42
CA ALA A 48 31.30 1.99 -26.29
C ALA A 48 32.67 1.75 -25.67
N ASN A 49 32.79 0.62 -24.97
CA ASN A 49 34.05 0.10 -24.43
C ASN A 49 34.77 1.12 -23.53
N VAL A 50 34.03 1.79 -22.65
CA VAL A 50 34.53 2.86 -21.79
C VAL A 50 33.97 2.73 -20.38
N THR A 51 34.73 3.15 -19.39
CA THR A 51 34.27 3.31 -18.01
C THR A 51 34.13 4.78 -17.66
N PHE A 52 32.98 5.15 -17.11
CA PHE A 52 32.71 6.44 -16.50
C PHE A 52 32.71 6.29 -14.97
N ASN A 53 33.53 7.06 -14.28
CA ASN A 53 33.54 7.13 -12.82
C ASN A 53 33.23 8.55 -12.34
N ASN A 54 32.27 8.67 -11.43
CA ASN A 54 31.76 9.94 -10.90
C ASN A 54 31.21 10.89 -12.00
N ILE A 55 30.55 10.32 -13.01
CA ILE A 55 30.08 11.07 -14.18
C ILE A 55 28.63 10.73 -14.47
N GLN A 56 27.82 11.77 -14.64
CA GLN A 56 26.44 11.67 -15.08
C GLN A 56 26.32 12.01 -16.57
N ILE A 57 25.56 11.23 -17.33
CA ILE A 57 25.14 11.56 -18.69
C ILE A 57 23.73 12.11 -18.65
N MET A 58 23.54 13.35 -19.11
CA MET A 58 22.25 14.04 -19.04
C MET A 58 21.70 14.32 -20.43
N LEU A 59 20.56 13.72 -20.78
CA LEU A 59 19.86 13.93 -22.04
C LEU A 59 18.80 15.04 -21.85
N LYS A 60 19.17 16.27 -22.19
CA LYS A 60 18.32 17.47 -22.05
C LYS A 60 17.49 17.78 -23.30
N GLY A 61 18.02 17.44 -24.49
CA GLY A 61 17.33 17.71 -25.76
C GLY A 61 16.16 16.76 -25.98
N SER A 62 15.13 17.20 -26.70
CA SER A 62 14.07 16.32 -27.20
C SER A 62 14.53 15.51 -28.41
N ASN A 63 14.07 14.27 -28.54
CA ASN A 63 14.50 13.30 -29.57
C ASN A 63 16.01 12.99 -29.51
N SER A 64 16.62 13.11 -28.33
CA SER A 64 18.01 12.71 -28.10
C SER A 64 18.11 11.19 -28.01
N VAL A 65 19.23 10.64 -28.48
CA VAL A 65 19.49 9.21 -28.47
C VAL A 65 20.81 8.92 -27.78
N LEU A 66 20.79 8.08 -26.76
CA LEU A 66 21.99 7.49 -26.16
C LEU A 66 22.08 6.03 -26.57
N ASN A 67 23.17 5.67 -27.24
CA ASN A 67 23.53 4.27 -27.52
C ASN A 67 24.77 3.91 -26.70
N ALA A 68 24.61 3.05 -25.71
CA ALA A 68 25.69 2.56 -24.86
C ALA A 68 25.90 1.06 -25.06
N SER A 69 27.15 0.66 -25.30
CA SER A 69 27.53 -0.76 -25.44
C SER A 69 28.85 -1.06 -24.72
N ASN A 70 28.87 -2.08 -23.85
CA ASN A 70 30.06 -2.43 -23.06
C ASN A 70 30.58 -1.25 -22.21
N VAL A 71 29.68 -0.54 -21.52
CA VAL A 71 30.02 0.65 -20.73
C VAL A 71 29.82 0.39 -19.24
N ASN A 72 30.78 0.83 -18.41
CA ASN A 72 30.61 0.79 -16.96
C ASN A 72 30.38 2.19 -16.40
N PHE A 73 29.43 2.31 -15.48
CA PHE A 73 29.16 3.51 -14.69
C PHE A 73 29.37 3.21 -13.21
N TYR A 74 30.36 3.87 -12.60
CA TYR A 74 30.72 3.69 -11.20
C TYR A 74 30.53 4.99 -10.41
N ASN A 75 29.94 4.85 -9.22
CA ASN A 75 29.89 5.89 -8.19
C ASN A 75 29.31 7.23 -8.68
N SER A 76 28.48 7.20 -9.72
CA SER A 76 27.88 8.40 -10.26
C SER A 76 26.71 8.83 -9.38
N THR A 77 26.72 10.09 -8.97
CA THR A 77 25.73 10.67 -8.09
C THR A 77 25.03 11.82 -8.81
N ALA A 78 23.70 11.91 -8.67
CA ALA A 78 22.96 13.03 -9.23
C ALA A 78 23.28 14.31 -8.42
N LEU A 79 23.48 15.43 -9.11
CA LEU A 79 23.70 16.72 -8.46
C LEU A 79 22.53 17.06 -7.53
N GLU A 80 22.80 17.34 -6.27
CA GLU A 80 21.86 18.07 -5.42
C GLU A 80 21.73 19.50 -5.98
N SER A 81 20.52 19.86 -6.40
CA SER A 81 20.20 21.26 -6.67
C SER A 81 19.20 21.73 -5.61
N ASP A 82 19.32 22.99 -5.22
CA ASP A 82 18.37 23.66 -4.30
C ASP A 82 16.95 23.77 -4.89
N VAL A 83 16.73 23.29 -6.12
CA VAL A 83 15.46 23.28 -6.83
C VAL A 83 14.97 21.84 -6.94
N TYR A 84 13.74 21.61 -6.50
CA TYR A 84 13.05 20.35 -6.17
C TYR A 84 13.00 19.22 -7.26
N VAL A 85 13.80 19.25 -8.33
CA VAL A 85 13.67 18.39 -9.52
C VAL A 85 14.97 17.88 -10.17
N ASP A 86 16.17 18.20 -9.67
CA ASP A 86 17.41 17.89 -10.41
C ASP A 86 18.20 16.65 -9.96
N SER A 87 17.85 16.01 -8.84
CA SER A 87 18.65 14.88 -8.31
C SER A 87 18.14 13.51 -8.79
N CYS A 88 18.08 13.34 -10.11
CA CYS A 88 17.58 12.15 -10.79
C CYS A 88 18.70 11.44 -11.55
N GLY A 89 18.70 10.10 -11.58
CA GLY A 89 19.56 9.33 -12.48
C GLY A 89 21.05 9.49 -12.22
N GLY A 90 21.62 8.81 -11.23
CA GLY A 90 23.01 9.02 -10.82
C GLY A 90 24.02 8.88 -11.96
N ALA A 91 23.85 7.84 -12.79
CA ALA A 91 24.67 7.63 -13.98
C ALA A 91 24.05 8.25 -15.25
N ILE A 92 22.74 8.09 -15.44
CA ILE A 92 22.04 8.57 -16.64
C ILE A 92 20.74 9.26 -16.25
N TYR A 93 20.58 10.51 -16.67
CA TYR A 93 19.36 11.30 -16.48
C TYR A 93 18.79 11.74 -17.82
N SER A 94 17.63 11.21 -18.20
CA SER A 94 16.87 11.65 -19.37
C SER A 94 15.52 12.23 -18.99
N PHE A 95 15.27 13.49 -19.35
CA PHE A 95 13.98 14.16 -19.14
C PHE A 95 13.45 14.89 -20.37
N GLY A 96 14.23 14.95 -21.46
CA GLY A 96 13.78 15.46 -22.74
C GLY A 96 12.65 14.62 -23.35
N GLN A 97 11.80 15.26 -24.15
CA GLN A 97 10.64 14.58 -24.77
C GLN A 97 11.08 13.64 -25.89
N ASN A 98 10.49 12.45 -25.95
CA ASN A 98 10.72 11.43 -26.98
C ASN A 98 12.19 10.99 -27.11
N ASN A 99 12.92 10.94 -25.99
CA ASN A 99 14.28 10.44 -26.00
C ASN A 99 14.32 8.92 -26.14
N THR A 100 15.45 8.39 -26.61
CA THR A 100 15.69 6.95 -26.67
C THR A 100 17.00 6.60 -25.97
N LEU A 101 16.95 5.66 -25.05
CA LEU A 101 18.10 5.12 -24.34
C LEU A 101 18.23 3.64 -24.71
N ILE A 102 19.35 3.28 -25.32
CA ILE A 102 19.67 1.91 -25.70
C ILE A 102 20.93 1.50 -24.94
N LEU A 103 20.77 0.59 -23.98
CA LEU A 103 21.83 0.11 -23.09
C LEU A 103 22.04 -1.39 -23.32
N ASN A 104 23.21 -1.76 -23.82
CA ASN A 104 23.55 -3.16 -24.11
C ASN A 104 24.86 -3.55 -23.41
N ASN A 105 24.88 -4.64 -22.64
CA ASN A 105 26.08 -5.07 -21.93
C ASN A 105 26.72 -3.94 -21.10
N CYS A 106 25.89 -3.18 -20.38
CA CYS A 106 26.33 -2.07 -19.56
C CYS A 106 26.23 -2.43 -18.08
N ASN A 107 27.16 -1.91 -17.28
CA ASN A 107 27.17 -2.14 -15.84
C ASN A 107 27.05 -0.85 -15.04
N PHE A 108 26.20 -0.85 -14.01
CA PHE A 108 25.90 0.29 -13.14
C PHE A 108 26.15 -0.11 -11.69
N TYR A 109 27.21 0.45 -11.09
CA TYR A 109 27.66 0.12 -9.75
C TYR A 109 27.67 1.33 -8.82
N ASN A 110 27.08 1.15 -7.64
CA ASN A 110 27.15 2.13 -6.55
C ASN A 110 26.67 3.54 -6.93
N ASN A 111 25.70 3.65 -7.84
CA ASN A 111 25.17 4.94 -8.25
C ASN A 111 24.07 5.40 -7.28
N TYR A 112 23.98 6.71 -7.06
CA TYR A 112 23.03 7.31 -6.12
C TYR A 112 22.24 8.46 -6.74
N ALA A 113 20.95 8.51 -6.44
CA ALA A 113 20.08 9.64 -6.77
C ALA A 113 18.90 9.73 -5.79
N LEU A 114 18.08 10.77 -5.88
CA LEU A 114 16.77 10.78 -5.20
C LEU A 114 15.77 9.87 -5.91
N TYR A 115 15.86 9.80 -7.24
CA TYR A 115 15.03 8.94 -8.06
C TYR A 115 15.84 8.27 -9.17
N GLY A 116 15.69 6.95 -9.32
CA GLY A 116 16.46 6.17 -10.29
C GLY A 116 17.95 6.20 -9.94
N GLY A 117 18.38 5.40 -8.96
CA GLY A 117 19.74 5.49 -8.41
C GLY A 117 20.84 5.45 -9.47
N ALA A 118 20.65 4.63 -10.51
CA ALA A 118 21.48 4.62 -11.70
C ALA A 118 20.85 5.40 -12.86
N VAL A 119 19.61 5.07 -13.23
CA VAL A 119 18.96 5.58 -14.44
C VAL A 119 17.61 6.19 -14.10
N PHE A 120 17.42 7.44 -14.54
CA PHE A 120 16.12 8.08 -14.60
C PHE A 120 15.75 8.37 -16.05
N ALA A 121 14.56 7.95 -16.46
CA ALA A 121 14.04 8.22 -17.80
C ALA A 121 12.57 8.67 -17.73
N ALA A 122 12.32 9.91 -18.15
CA ALA A 122 10.99 10.48 -18.29
C ALA A 122 10.68 10.78 -19.75
N ASN A 123 9.47 10.43 -20.20
CA ASN A 123 8.98 10.63 -21.58
C ASN A 123 9.95 10.05 -22.63
N ALA A 124 10.59 8.93 -22.31
CA ALA A 124 11.64 8.32 -23.12
C ALA A 124 11.43 6.81 -23.27
N ASP A 125 11.82 6.27 -24.42
CA ASP A 125 11.89 4.83 -24.64
C ASP A 125 13.20 4.29 -24.06
N LEU A 126 13.09 3.38 -23.10
CA LEU A 126 14.22 2.76 -22.41
C LEU A 126 14.34 1.29 -22.83
N LYS A 127 15.43 0.94 -23.49
CA LYS A 127 15.76 -0.42 -23.96
C LYS A 127 17.03 -0.89 -23.27
N ILE A 128 16.92 -1.99 -22.53
CA ILE A 128 18.00 -2.53 -21.71
C ILE A 128 18.12 -4.02 -22.00
N THR A 129 19.32 -4.46 -22.36
CA THR A 129 19.62 -5.86 -22.64
C THR A 129 21.00 -6.22 -22.09
N ASP A 130 21.10 -7.39 -21.44
CA ASP A 130 22.37 -7.93 -20.91
C ASP A 130 23.10 -6.98 -19.95
N CYS A 131 22.37 -6.22 -19.12
CA CYS A 131 22.97 -5.22 -18.23
C CYS A 131 23.02 -5.66 -16.76
N GLN A 132 23.91 -5.05 -15.98
CA GLN A 132 23.99 -5.27 -14.53
C GLN A 132 23.76 -3.97 -13.75
N PHE A 133 22.88 -4.02 -12.76
CA PHE A 133 22.61 -2.94 -11.81
C PHE A 133 22.88 -3.45 -10.40
N VAL A 134 24.02 -3.07 -9.84
CA VAL A 134 24.48 -3.59 -8.54
C VAL A 134 24.70 -2.47 -7.54
N ASN A 135 24.10 -2.63 -6.35
CA ASN A 135 24.25 -1.72 -5.22
C ASN A 135 23.91 -0.25 -5.55
N ASN A 136 22.92 -0.01 -6.41
CA ASN A 136 22.43 1.33 -6.69
C ASN A 136 21.35 1.72 -5.68
N THR A 137 21.32 2.99 -5.29
CA THR A 137 20.40 3.48 -4.26
C THR A 137 19.65 4.72 -4.74
N ALA A 138 18.32 4.69 -4.59
CA ALA A 138 17.47 5.86 -4.69
C ALA A 138 16.90 6.21 -3.32
N LYS A 139 16.70 7.50 -3.03
CA LYS A 139 16.00 7.91 -1.79
C LYS A 139 14.52 7.54 -1.83
N TYR A 140 13.86 7.76 -2.96
CA TYR A 140 12.42 7.61 -3.10
C TYR A 140 12.06 6.44 -4.01
N TYR A 141 12.29 6.55 -5.31
CA TYR A 141 11.73 5.58 -6.27
C TYR A 141 12.79 4.96 -7.16
N GLY A 142 12.73 3.63 -7.32
CA GLY A 142 13.53 2.89 -8.29
C GLY A 142 15.01 2.85 -7.92
N GLY A 143 15.41 1.89 -7.08
CA GLY A 143 16.75 1.87 -6.51
C GLY A 143 17.86 1.83 -7.57
N ALA A 144 17.59 1.14 -8.69
CA ALA A 144 18.38 1.24 -9.90
C ALA A 144 17.70 2.15 -10.95
N ILE A 145 16.45 1.88 -11.29
CA ILE A 145 15.78 2.50 -12.44
C ILE A 145 14.45 3.12 -12.02
N TYR A 146 14.25 4.38 -12.44
CA TYR A 146 12.93 5.01 -12.42
C TYR A 146 12.50 5.43 -13.82
N GLN A 147 11.40 4.85 -14.30
CA GLN A 147 10.81 5.11 -15.60
C GLN A 147 9.46 5.79 -15.45
N ILE A 148 9.27 6.91 -16.16
CA ILE A 148 8.04 7.71 -16.12
C ILE A 148 7.55 8.07 -17.53
N TYR A 149 6.27 7.84 -17.81
CA TYR A 149 5.59 8.29 -19.04
C TYR A 149 6.26 7.87 -20.37
N GLY A 150 6.98 6.75 -20.40
CA GLY A 150 7.64 6.21 -21.59
C GLY A 150 7.57 4.69 -21.66
N ASN A 151 7.96 4.07 -22.77
CA ASN A 151 7.97 2.61 -22.87
C ASN A 151 9.26 2.02 -22.29
N MET A 152 9.18 0.80 -21.75
CA MET A 152 10.34 0.05 -21.28
C MET A 152 10.37 -1.34 -21.88
N SER A 153 11.56 -1.76 -22.33
CA SER A 153 11.90 -3.14 -22.65
C SER A 153 13.17 -3.52 -21.90
N LEU A 154 13.07 -4.51 -21.02
CA LEU A 154 14.16 -4.97 -20.17
C LEU A 154 14.31 -6.48 -20.30
N THR A 155 15.45 -6.92 -20.83
CA THR A 155 15.71 -8.34 -21.07
C THR A 155 17.09 -8.78 -20.60
N GLU A 156 17.22 -10.05 -20.22
CA GLU A 156 18.51 -10.72 -19.96
C GLU A 156 19.42 -9.98 -18.96
N SER A 157 18.85 -9.19 -18.05
CA SER A 157 19.60 -8.29 -17.17
C SER A 157 19.53 -8.69 -15.70
N ARG A 158 20.45 -8.16 -14.89
CA ARG A 158 20.57 -8.49 -13.47
C ARG A 158 20.49 -7.25 -12.57
N PHE A 159 19.70 -7.34 -11.50
CA PHE A 159 19.54 -6.33 -10.45
C PHE A 159 19.89 -6.94 -9.10
N ASP A 160 20.98 -6.51 -8.47
CA ASP A 160 21.48 -7.06 -7.20
C ASP A 160 21.69 -5.95 -6.16
N LYS A 161 21.10 -6.10 -4.96
CA LYS A 161 21.30 -5.17 -3.81
C LYS A 161 20.91 -3.72 -4.10
N ASN A 162 19.92 -3.49 -4.96
CA ASN A 162 19.43 -2.13 -5.17
C ASN A 162 18.42 -1.72 -4.08
N ARG A 163 18.37 -0.44 -3.72
CA ARG A 163 17.55 0.06 -2.61
C ARG A 163 16.75 1.32 -2.95
N ALA A 164 15.48 1.36 -2.55
CA ALA A 164 14.62 2.55 -2.63
C ALA A 164 13.57 2.61 -1.50
N ASN A 165 12.72 3.64 -1.48
CA ASN A 165 11.48 3.59 -0.70
C ASN A 165 10.47 2.66 -1.37
N ASP A 166 10.26 2.84 -2.68
CA ASP A 166 9.40 1.99 -3.50
C ASP A 166 10.14 1.50 -4.76
N GLY A 167 9.93 0.23 -5.12
CA GLY A 167 10.61 -0.38 -6.24
C GLY A 167 12.11 -0.51 -5.98
N GLY A 168 12.48 -1.41 -5.07
CA GLY A 168 13.86 -1.55 -4.60
C GLY A 168 14.87 -1.71 -5.73
N ALA A 169 14.49 -2.35 -6.85
CA ALA A 169 15.23 -2.26 -8.11
C ALA A 169 14.63 -1.25 -9.09
N ILE A 170 13.35 -1.43 -9.44
CA ILE A 170 12.71 -0.71 -10.55
C ILE A 170 11.40 -0.08 -10.08
N TYR A 171 11.18 1.17 -10.45
CA TYR A 171 9.88 1.83 -10.35
C TYR A 171 9.41 2.26 -11.75
N ILE A 172 8.18 1.92 -12.11
CA ILE A 172 7.57 2.26 -13.41
C ILE A 172 6.26 3.01 -13.20
N PHE A 173 6.14 4.19 -13.80
CA PHE A 173 4.96 5.04 -13.69
C PHE A 173 4.47 5.52 -15.05
N GLY A 174 3.17 5.33 -15.34
CA GLY A 174 2.52 6.01 -16.46
C GLY A 174 1.65 5.11 -17.31
N LYS A 175 1.00 5.68 -18.33
CA LYS A 175 -0.06 5.02 -19.10
C LYS A 175 0.43 4.08 -20.23
N ASN A 176 1.74 3.90 -20.36
CA ASN A 176 2.38 3.22 -21.50
C ASN A 176 2.66 1.74 -21.19
N GLY A 177 3.13 1.01 -22.21
CA GLY A 177 3.42 -0.42 -22.10
C GLY A 177 4.84 -0.69 -21.58
N PHE A 178 5.03 -1.79 -20.85
CA PHE A 178 6.37 -2.31 -20.52
C PHE A 178 6.51 -3.82 -20.69
N LEU A 179 7.72 -4.26 -21.04
CA LEU A 179 8.15 -5.65 -21.12
C LEU A 179 9.35 -5.88 -20.19
N ILE A 180 9.24 -6.86 -19.29
CA ILE A 180 10.32 -7.34 -18.42
C ILE A 180 10.40 -8.85 -18.57
N GLU A 181 11.43 -9.34 -19.24
CA GLU A 181 11.55 -10.75 -19.61
C GLU A 181 12.96 -11.31 -19.38
N ASP A 182 13.08 -12.54 -18.88
CA ASP A 182 14.37 -13.25 -18.74
C ASP A 182 15.41 -12.52 -17.87
N ASN A 183 14.98 -11.80 -16.81
CA ASN A 183 15.87 -11.05 -15.92
C ASN A 183 16.09 -11.75 -14.57
N ILE A 184 17.11 -11.30 -13.83
CA ILE A 184 17.43 -11.75 -12.48
C ILE A 184 17.37 -10.59 -11.49
N PHE A 185 16.51 -10.67 -10.47
CA PHE A 185 16.39 -9.69 -9.40
C PHE A 185 16.74 -10.32 -8.06
N ILE A 186 17.86 -9.95 -7.44
CA ILE A 186 18.24 -10.51 -6.15
C ILE A 186 18.59 -9.47 -5.09
N ASN A 187 18.24 -9.77 -3.83
CA ASN A 187 18.60 -8.94 -2.68
C ASN A 187 18.17 -7.46 -2.77
N ASN A 188 17.16 -7.12 -3.58
CA ASN A 188 16.72 -5.74 -3.73
C ASN A 188 15.75 -5.37 -2.60
N PHE A 189 15.81 -4.14 -2.12
CA PHE A 189 15.15 -3.71 -0.89
C PHE A 189 14.34 -2.42 -1.05
N ALA A 190 13.08 -2.43 -0.61
CA ALA A 190 12.21 -1.27 -0.52
C ALA A 190 11.83 -0.97 0.95
N ASN A 191 11.77 0.30 1.35
CA ASN A 191 11.31 0.67 2.70
C ASN A 191 9.78 0.75 2.83
N ASP A 192 9.04 0.72 1.73
CA ASP A 192 7.57 0.77 1.71
C ASP A 192 7.00 -0.34 0.80
N SER A 193 7.11 -0.21 -0.52
CA SER A 193 6.48 -1.17 -1.44
C SER A 193 7.41 -1.73 -2.52
N ALA A 194 7.25 -3.04 -2.79
CA ALA A 194 7.92 -3.81 -3.84
C ALA A 194 9.47 -3.79 -3.82
N GLY A 195 10.07 -4.81 -3.20
CA GLY A 195 11.52 -4.97 -3.11
C GLY A 195 12.21 -5.09 -4.47
N ALA A 196 11.54 -5.66 -5.47
CA ALA A 196 12.05 -5.73 -6.83
C ALA A 196 11.45 -4.63 -7.73
N ILE A 197 10.19 -4.80 -8.15
CA ILE A 197 9.57 -3.97 -9.19
C ILE A 197 8.28 -3.36 -8.67
N TYR A 198 8.21 -2.03 -8.63
CA TYR A 198 6.97 -1.30 -8.39
C TYR A 198 6.43 -0.74 -9.71
N SER A 199 5.14 -0.90 -9.97
CA SER A 199 4.49 -0.38 -11.18
C SER A 199 3.12 0.23 -10.88
N PHE A 200 2.88 1.43 -11.39
CA PHE A 200 1.67 2.19 -11.11
C PHE A 200 1.12 2.91 -12.34
N TYR A 201 -0.20 2.86 -12.52
CA TYR A 201 -0.95 3.47 -13.63
C TYR A 201 -0.66 2.87 -15.04
N ASN A 202 -0.02 1.71 -15.13
CA ASN A 202 0.34 1.05 -16.39
C ASN A 202 -0.78 0.16 -16.92
N LYS A 203 -1.32 0.46 -18.10
CA LYS A 203 -2.48 -0.27 -18.66
C LYS A 203 -2.13 -1.59 -19.36
N ASN A 204 -0.90 -1.69 -19.88
CA ASN A 204 -0.44 -2.84 -20.66
C ASN A 204 0.94 -3.24 -20.15
N TYR A 205 1.12 -4.51 -19.80
CA TYR A 205 2.44 -4.99 -19.38
C TYR A 205 2.63 -6.47 -19.69
N THR A 206 3.89 -6.86 -19.79
CA THR A 206 4.31 -8.26 -19.87
C THR A 206 5.49 -8.46 -18.95
N ILE A 207 5.34 -9.35 -17.97
CA ILE A 207 6.40 -9.77 -17.06
C ILE A 207 6.45 -11.29 -17.11
N VAL A 208 7.51 -11.86 -17.69
CA VAL A 208 7.59 -13.31 -17.93
C VAL A 208 9.01 -13.81 -17.73
N ASN A 209 9.17 -15.06 -17.29
CA ASN A 209 10.47 -15.75 -17.20
C ASN A 209 11.56 -15.02 -16.38
N ASN A 210 11.18 -14.21 -15.41
CA ASN A 210 12.15 -13.55 -14.54
C ASN A 210 12.45 -14.43 -13.32
N PHE A 211 13.71 -14.45 -12.89
CA PHE A 211 14.14 -15.06 -11.64
C PHE A 211 14.29 -13.98 -10.57
N TYR A 212 13.90 -14.32 -9.35
CA TYR A 212 13.92 -13.40 -8.24
C TYR A 212 14.38 -14.16 -6.98
N GLU A 213 15.12 -13.50 -6.08
CA GLU A 213 15.62 -14.12 -4.84
C GLU A 213 15.86 -13.06 -3.76
N ASN A 214 15.39 -13.26 -2.52
CA ASN A 214 15.67 -12.37 -1.39
C ASN A 214 15.34 -10.88 -1.62
N ASN A 215 14.39 -10.57 -2.50
CA ASN A 215 13.88 -9.22 -2.61
C ASN A 215 12.91 -8.96 -1.44
N SER A 216 12.97 -7.78 -0.84
CA SER A 216 12.11 -7.46 0.29
C SER A 216 11.61 -6.03 0.28
N ALA A 217 10.37 -5.84 0.75
CA ALA A 217 9.88 -4.53 1.13
C ALA A 217 9.53 -4.54 2.61
N ARG A 218 9.71 -3.43 3.31
CA ARG A 218 9.09 -3.21 4.61
C ARG A 218 7.86 -2.35 4.40
N ARG A 219 6.73 -2.68 5.00
CA ARG A 219 5.65 -1.71 5.15
C ARG A 219 5.31 -1.72 6.63
N PHE A 220 5.51 -0.58 7.30
CA PHE A 220 5.49 -0.50 8.76
C PHE A 220 6.59 -1.37 9.42
N ASN A 221 6.24 -2.15 10.46
CA ASN A 221 7.15 -3.03 11.21
C ASN A 221 7.31 -4.43 10.59
N ASP A 222 6.57 -4.75 9.53
CA ASP A 222 6.59 -6.05 8.88
C ASP A 222 7.57 -6.06 7.70
N THR A 223 8.43 -7.09 7.65
CA THR A 223 9.34 -7.33 6.53
C THR A 223 8.75 -8.39 5.61
N TYR A 224 8.39 -7.99 4.39
CA TYR A 224 7.93 -8.88 3.34
C TYR A 224 9.16 -9.41 2.60
N GLU A 225 9.73 -10.52 3.06
CA GLU A 225 10.79 -11.22 2.35
C GLU A 225 10.15 -12.19 1.35
N LYS A 226 10.19 -11.86 0.05
CA LYS A 226 9.90 -12.86 -0.99
C LYS A 226 10.61 -12.55 -2.29
N SER A 227 11.15 -13.61 -2.85
CA SER A 227 11.64 -13.79 -4.20
C SER A 227 10.66 -13.39 -5.32
N ASP A 228 9.69 -12.47 -5.22
CA ASP A 228 8.79 -12.11 -6.35
C ASP A 228 8.01 -10.81 -6.09
N LEU A 229 8.47 -9.94 -5.17
CA LEU A 229 7.63 -8.81 -4.74
C LEU A 229 7.50 -7.73 -5.82
N ILE A 230 6.45 -7.89 -6.63
CA ILE A 230 5.96 -6.95 -7.65
C ILE A 230 4.62 -6.39 -7.19
N VAL A 231 4.50 -5.07 -7.10
CA VAL A 231 3.22 -4.38 -6.88
C VAL A 231 2.78 -3.77 -8.21
N LEU A 232 1.63 -4.20 -8.73
CA LEU A 232 0.96 -3.59 -9.89
C LEU A 232 -0.33 -2.91 -9.39
N ALA A 233 -0.42 -1.59 -9.50
CA ALA A 233 -1.64 -0.85 -9.12
C ALA A 233 -2.32 -0.27 -10.38
N ASP A 234 -3.52 -0.78 -10.67
CA ASP A 234 -4.37 -0.36 -11.79
C ASP A 234 -5.44 0.65 -11.31
N ASN A 235 -5.97 1.46 -12.23
CA ASN A 235 -6.84 2.63 -11.96
C ASN A 235 -8.12 2.38 -11.13
N ASN A 236 -8.46 1.13 -10.82
CA ASN A 236 -9.67 0.74 -10.07
C ASN A 236 -9.39 -0.35 -9.01
N THR A 237 -8.14 -0.64 -8.68
CA THR A 237 -7.75 -1.61 -7.65
C THR A 237 -6.52 -1.09 -6.93
N PHE A 238 -6.71 -0.57 -5.72
CA PHE A 238 -5.60 -0.39 -4.79
C PHE A 238 -5.06 -1.79 -4.48
N TYR A 239 -3.84 -2.04 -4.94
CA TYR A 239 -3.07 -3.28 -4.81
C TYR A 239 -3.56 -4.46 -5.67
N ARG A 240 -2.86 -4.69 -6.79
CA ARG A 240 -2.74 -6.02 -7.36
C ARG A 240 -1.30 -6.49 -7.13
N ILE A 241 -1.10 -7.31 -6.10
CA ILE A 241 0.05 -8.20 -6.08
C ILE A 241 -0.18 -9.15 -7.25
N VAL A 242 0.40 -8.85 -8.41
CA VAL A 242 0.31 -9.75 -9.57
C VAL A 242 1.34 -10.83 -9.37
N SER A 243 0.96 -11.83 -8.57
CA SER A 243 1.48 -13.16 -8.76
C SER A 243 0.88 -13.69 -10.05
N SER A 244 1.70 -13.78 -11.11
CA SER A 244 1.39 -14.67 -12.22
C SER A 244 1.47 -16.11 -11.70
N GLY A 245 0.31 -16.67 -11.33
CA GLY A 245 0.09 -18.10 -11.14
C GLY A 245 0.96 -18.81 -10.10
N GLY A 246 0.37 -19.13 -8.95
CA GLY A 246 0.93 -20.10 -8.00
C GLY A 246 1.54 -19.44 -6.75
N ASP A 247 0.90 -19.70 -5.61
CA ASP A 247 1.39 -19.52 -4.24
C ASP A 247 1.83 -18.11 -3.80
N THR A 248 0.89 -17.41 -3.17
CA THR A 248 1.09 -16.26 -2.27
C THR A 248 1.86 -16.63 -0.99
N ASN A 249 3.05 -17.24 -1.08
CA ASN A 249 3.90 -17.51 0.09
C ASN A 249 4.69 -16.27 0.56
N GLY A 250 3.99 -15.22 0.98
CA GLY A 250 4.34 -14.58 2.23
C GLY A 250 3.40 -15.21 3.24
N THR A 251 3.88 -16.18 4.03
CA THR A 251 3.03 -16.96 4.93
C THR A 251 2.33 -15.98 5.86
N LEU A 252 1.04 -15.74 5.63
CA LEU A 252 0.21 -15.05 6.60
C LEU A 252 0.31 -15.85 7.90
N PRO A 253 0.48 -15.20 9.06
CA PRO A 253 0.59 -15.93 10.30
C PRO A 253 -0.66 -16.80 10.46
N SER A 254 -0.49 -18.00 11.00
CA SER A 254 -1.62 -18.91 11.22
C SER A 254 -2.63 -18.35 12.22
N TYR A 255 -2.24 -17.34 13.00
CA TYR A 255 -3.07 -16.61 13.94
C TYR A 255 -2.74 -15.12 13.89
N TYR A 256 -3.75 -14.27 13.91
CA TYR A 256 -3.61 -12.83 14.07
C TYR A 256 -4.87 -12.26 14.71
N ASN A 257 -4.72 -11.40 15.72
CA ASN A 257 -5.84 -10.75 16.37
C ASN A 257 -5.49 -9.28 16.64
N LEU A 258 -6.29 -8.35 16.11
CA LEU A 258 -6.10 -6.91 16.32
C LEU A 258 -6.19 -6.52 17.80
N ALA A 259 -6.91 -7.29 18.64
CA ALA A 259 -6.99 -7.06 20.07
C ALA A 259 -5.64 -7.21 20.79
N ASP A 260 -4.78 -8.12 20.33
CA ASP A 260 -3.45 -8.36 20.92
C ASP A 260 -2.54 -7.13 20.79
N TYR A 261 -2.86 -6.23 19.86
CA TYR A 261 -2.11 -5.00 19.58
C TYR A 261 -2.83 -3.74 20.06
N GLY A 262 -4.00 -3.86 20.70
CA GLY A 262 -4.82 -2.72 21.10
C GLY A 262 -5.44 -1.96 19.92
N PHE A 263 -5.66 -2.63 18.78
CA PHE A 263 -6.22 -2.03 17.56
C PHE A 263 -7.75 -2.17 17.46
N VAL A 264 -8.42 -2.49 18.56
CA VAL A 264 -9.87 -2.56 18.68
C VAL A 264 -10.29 -1.92 19.99
N SER A 265 -11.41 -1.21 19.97
CA SER A 265 -12.11 -0.69 21.16
C SER A 265 -12.80 -1.84 21.93
N SER A 266 -13.34 -1.53 23.12
CA SER A 266 -14.11 -2.46 23.95
C SER A 266 -15.38 -3.01 23.26
N VAL A 267 -15.88 -4.15 23.74
CA VAL A 267 -17.12 -4.74 23.22
C VAL A 267 -18.33 -4.07 23.86
N LYS A 268 -19.00 -3.20 23.10
CA LYS A 268 -20.23 -2.52 23.52
C LYS A 268 -21.46 -3.44 23.51
N ASN A 269 -22.57 -2.96 24.08
CA ASN A 269 -23.80 -3.73 24.22
C ASN A 269 -25.00 -3.03 23.57
N GLN A 270 -25.53 -3.61 22.49
CA GLN A 270 -26.72 -3.12 21.80
C GLN A 270 -28.04 -3.39 22.54
N ALA A 271 -27.99 -4.14 23.65
CA ALA A 271 -29.13 -4.61 24.42
C ALA A 271 -30.16 -5.35 23.54
N ASN A 272 -31.44 -4.94 23.61
CA ASN A 272 -32.53 -5.60 22.88
C ASN A 272 -32.83 -4.97 21.51
N GLY A 273 -32.13 -3.90 21.13
CA GLY A 273 -32.34 -3.20 19.86
C GLY A 273 -31.72 -3.96 18.69
N GLY A 274 -32.36 -3.90 17.53
CA GLY A 274 -31.86 -4.43 16.24
C GLY A 274 -30.75 -3.56 15.64
N ASN A 275 -29.72 -3.20 16.42
CA ASN A 275 -28.76 -2.16 16.08
C ASN A 275 -27.36 -2.68 15.73
N CYS A 276 -27.17 -4.00 15.66
CA CYS A 276 -25.90 -4.65 15.32
C CYS A 276 -25.18 -4.05 14.10
N TRP A 277 -25.91 -3.61 13.07
CA TRP A 277 -25.34 -2.98 11.88
C TRP A 277 -24.59 -1.68 12.22
N ALA A 278 -25.09 -0.88 13.16
CA ALA A 278 -24.43 0.35 13.60
C ALA A 278 -23.17 0.02 14.41
N PHE A 279 -23.28 -0.90 15.38
CA PHE A 279 -22.15 -1.34 16.21
C PHE A 279 -21.02 -1.97 15.40
N ALA A 280 -21.35 -2.85 14.45
CA ALA A 280 -20.35 -3.46 13.59
C ALA A 280 -19.67 -2.43 12.67
N THR A 281 -20.44 -1.44 12.19
CA THR A 281 -19.88 -0.35 11.36
C THR A 281 -18.94 0.52 12.18
N MET A 282 -19.37 0.98 13.37
CA MET A 282 -18.54 1.77 14.28
C MET A 282 -17.31 1.00 14.74
N SER A 283 -17.44 -0.26 15.18
CA SER A 283 -16.30 -1.11 15.55
C SER A 283 -15.27 -1.27 14.42
N SER A 284 -15.73 -1.40 13.18
CA SER A 284 -14.84 -1.49 12.01
C SER A 284 -14.12 -0.17 11.74
N LEU A 285 -14.83 0.96 11.88
CA LEU A 285 -14.24 2.30 11.70
C LEU A 285 -13.29 2.69 12.84
N GLU A 286 -13.66 2.43 14.10
CA GLU A 286 -12.81 2.62 15.28
C GLU A 286 -11.48 1.90 15.10
N SER A 287 -11.52 0.63 14.69
CA SER A 287 -10.32 -0.15 14.42
C SER A 287 -9.47 0.45 13.30
N ALA A 288 -10.09 0.91 12.21
CA ALA A 288 -9.38 1.56 11.12
C ALA A 288 -8.72 2.87 11.54
N ILE A 289 -9.39 3.68 12.37
CA ILE A 289 -8.84 4.93 12.92
C ILE A 289 -7.62 4.61 13.80
N ILE A 290 -7.76 3.66 14.74
CA ILE A 290 -6.68 3.27 15.63
C ILE A 290 -5.46 2.80 14.82
N LYS A 291 -5.69 1.95 13.81
CA LYS A 291 -4.63 1.42 12.94
C LYS A 291 -3.93 2.53 12.15
N ALA A 292 -4.69 3.43 11.54
CA ALA A 292 -4.13 4.56 10.78
C ALA A 292 -3.28 5.48 11.66
N ILE A 293 -3.73 5.79 12.89
CA ILE A 293 -2.97 6.61 13.83
C ILE A 293 -1.69 5.89 14.26
N TYR A 294 -1.78 4.60 14.58
CA TYR A 294 -0.60 3.80 14.94
C TYR A 294 0.45 3.78 13.82
N ASP A 295 0.00 3.63 12.57
CA ASP A 295 0.88 3.58 11.39
C ASP A 295 1.53 4.94 11.08
N MET A 296 0.77 6.03 11.21
CA MET A 296 1.32 7.40 11.11
C MET A 296 2.33 7.69 12.22
N ASN A 297 2.09 7.20 13.44
CA ASN A 297 3.00 7.37 14.55
C ASN A 297 4.29 6.58 14.35
N SER A 298 4.16 5.31 13.96
CA SER A 298 5.30 4.41 13.73
C SER A 298 6.22 4.88 12.58
N SER A 299 5.65 5.55 11.57
CA SER A 299 6.41 6.14 10.45
C SER A 299 6.94 7.55 10.74
N GLY A 300 6.57 8.16 11.87
CA GLY A 300 6.90 9.55 12.20
C GLY A 300 6.12 10.61 11.42
N LEU A 301 5.20 10.21 10.53
CA LEU A 301 4.35 11.12 9.77
C LEU A 301 3.40 11.91 10.67
N ILE A 302 2.98 11.34 11.79
CA ILE A 302 2.03 11.96 12.73
C ILE A 302 2.49 13.35 13.22
N TYR A 303 3.80 13.56 13.34
CA TYR A 303 4.38 14.83 13.83
C TYR A 303 4.23 16.00 12.85
N ASN A 304 3.83 15.72 11.61
CA ASN A 304 3.54 16.76 10.61
C ASN A 304 2.15 17.38 10.78
N TYR A 305 1.31 16.85 11.67
CA TYR A 305 -0.10 17.21 11.80
C TYR A 305 -0.41 17.69 13.22
N THR A 306 -0.55 19.01 13.39
CA THR A 306 -0.80 19.63 14.71
C THR A 306 -2.13 19.22 15.33
N GLU A 307 -3.09 18.76 14.54
CA GLU A 307 -4.39 18.22 14.99
C GLU A 307 -4.25 16.93 15.84
N TYR A 308 -3.10 16.25 15.80
CA TYR A 308 -2.81 15.06 16.60
C TYR A 308 -2.00 15.33 17.88
N ALA A 309 -1.77 16.60 18.23
CA ALA A 309 -0.94 16.95 19.39
C ALA A 309 -1.46 16.34 20.71
N ASP A 310 -2.77 16.39 20.94
CA ASP A 310 -3.39 15.83 22.16
C ASP A 310 -3.31 14.30 22.18
N ILE A 311 -3.44 13.66 21.01
CA ILE A 311 -3.29 12.20 20.86
C ILE A 311 -1.84 11.80 21.16
N LEU A 312 -0.86 12.56 20.67
CA LEU A 312 0.56 12.32 20.95
C LEU A 312 0.88 12.49 22.43
N GLU A 313 0.33 13.52 23.09
CA GLU A 313 0.49 13.70 24.54
C GLU A 313 -0.11 12.53 25.32
N PHE A 314 -1.32 12.11 24.98
CA PHE A 314 -1.99 10.96 25.59
C PHE A 314 -1.16 9.67 25.45
N LEU A 315 -0.65 9.38 24.25
CA LEU A 315 0.21 8.24 24.00
C LEU A 315 1.54 8.31 24.77
N ASN A 316 2.18 9.49 24.82
CA ASN A 316 3.43 9.70 25.56
C ASN A 316 3.25 9.52 27.08
N ASN A 317 2.04 9.74 27.59
CA ASN A 317 1.68 9.49 28.98
C ASN A 317 1.24 8.04 29.24
N GLY A 318 1.39 7.14 28.25
CA GLY A 318 1.10 5.71 28.38
C GLY A 318 -0.36 5.32 28.14
N GLY A 319 -1.17 6.21 27.55
CA GLY A 319 -2.54 5.90 27.15
C GLY A 319 -2.62 4.99 25.92
N ASN A 320 -3.71 4.21 25.81
CA ASN A 320 -3.97 3.35 24.64
C ASN A 320 -5.03 3.98 23.73
N LEU A 321 -4.79 3.97 22.41
CA LEU A 321 -5.73 4.54 21.44
C LEU A 321 -7.13 3.93 21.51
N SER A 322 -7.23 2.64 21.87
CA SER A 322 -8.50 1.94 22.10
C SER A 322 -9.37 2.56 23.18
N ASP A 323 -8.78 3.31 24.12
CA ASP A 323 -9.49 3.97 25.22
C ASP A 323 -9.97 5.38 24.82
N LEU A 324 -9.43 5.93 23.73
CA LEU A 324 -9.74 7.29 23.24
C LEU A 324 -10.78 7.28 22.11
N ILE A 325 -10.77 6.23 21.28
CA ILE A 325 -11.62 6.13 20.10
C ILE A 325 -12.87 5.33 20.44
N ASP A 326 -13.96 6.06 20.69
CA ASP A 326 -15.28 5.53 21.02
C ASP A 326 -16.35 6.31 20.23
N LEU A 327 -16.97 5.67 19.24
CA LEU A 327 -17.89 6.30 18.28
C LEU A 327 -19.36 5.98 18.59
N SER A 328 -20.23 6.98 18.48
CA SER A 328 -21.65 6.87 18.83
C SER A 328 -22.45 6.05 17.82
N GLU A 329 -22.87 4.85 18.24
CA GLU A 329 -23.89 4.08 17.53
C GLU A 329 -25.28 4.72 17.62
N GLU A 330 -25.56 5.48 18.68
CA GLU A 330 -26.82 6.20 18.88
C GLU A 330 -27.04 7.21 17.76
N ASN A 331 -26.01 7.99 17.46
CA ASN A 331 -26.08 8.99 16.41
C ASN A 331 -26.31 8.34 15.05
N MET A 332 -25.51 7.32 14.73
CA MET A 332 -25.66 6.58 13.48
C MET A 332 -27.06 5.99 13.34
N LYS A 333 -27.56 5.27 14.37
CA LYS A 333 -28.87 4.62 14.27
C LYS A 333 -29.98 5.65 14.13
N ASN A 334 -29.92 6.80 14.79
CA ASN A 334 -30.99 7.80 14.75
C ASN A 334 -30.97 8.63 13.46
N VAL A 335 -29.78 9.00 12.99
CA VAL A 335 -29.59 9.83 11.77
C VAL A 335 -29.69 8.98 10.50
N ALA A 336 -29.44 7.68 10.53
CA ALA A 336 -29.66 6.82 9.36
C ALA A 336 -31.11 6.29 9.26
N ALA A 337 -31.96 6.48 10.28
CA ALA A 337 -33.28 5.86 10.40
C ALA A 337 -34.46 6.83 10.19
N LEU A 338 -35.65 6.48 10.71
CA LEU A 338 -36.98 6.98 10.32
C LEU A 338 -37.14 8.50 10.23
N TYR A 339 -36.55 9.24 11.17
CA TYR A 339 -36.81 10.67 11.32
C TYR A 339 -35.75 11.58 10.72
N SER A 340 -34.73 10.99 10.09
CA SER A 340 -33.72 11.76 9.38
C SER A 340 -34.20 12.13 7.99
N PRO A 341 -34.00 13.39 7.54
CA PRO A 341 -34.26 13.78 6.15
C PRO A 341 -33.31 13.07 5.16
N TYR A 342 -32.26 12.43 5.65
CA TYR A 342 -31.25 11.69 4.89
C TYR A 342 -31.32 10.17 5.12
N GLY A 343 -32.22 9.71 6.00
CA GLY A 343 -32.30 8.33 6.46
C GLY A 343 -33.17 7.42 5.61
N TRP A 344 -33.12 6.12 5.93
CA TRP A 344 -33.74 5.05 5.15
C TRP A 344 -35.24 4.82 5.46
N GLN A 345 -35.86 5.71 6.24
CA GLN A 345 -37.28 5.60 6.65
C GLN A 345 -37.62 4.29 7.39
N MET A 346 -36.72 3.82 8.25
CA MET A 346 -36.89 2.58 9.04
C MET A 346 -36.94 2.85 10.53
N GLU A 347 -37.71 2.08 11.30
CA GLU A 347 -37.71 2.17 12.77
C GLU A 347 -36.30 1.91 13.33
N THR A 348 -35.83 2.80 14.20
CA THR A 348 -34.45 2.89 14.69
C THR A 348 -33.94 1.61 15.35
N ASN A 349 -34.82 0.80 15.96
CA ASN A 349 -34.44 -0.40 16.71
C ASN A 349 -34.90 -1.72 16.05
N ASN A 350 -35.38 -1.70 14.79
CA ASN A 350 -35.95 -2.90 14.14
C ASN A 350 -35.06 -3.53 13.07
N GLY A 351 -33.74 -3.38 13.19
CA GLY A 351 -32.79 -3.87 12.20
C GLY A 351 -32.37 -2.79 11.20
N GLY A 352 -31.39 -3.13 10.37
CA GLY A 352 -30.89 -2.27 9.30
C GLY A 352 -30.22 -3.08 8.21
N TYR A 353 -29.82 -2.38 7.15
CA TYR A 353 -29.04 -2.95 6.05
C TYR A 353 -27.56 -2.60 6.20
N ASP A 354 -26.69 -3.44 5.64
CA ASP A 354 -25.24 -3.29 5.64
C ASP A 354 -24.81 -1.89 5.15
N ASP A 355 -25.49 -1.38 4.11
CA ASP A 355 -25.15 -0.10 3.47
C ASP A 355 -25.67 1.13 4.24
N MET A 356 -26.47 0.96 5.31
CA MET A 356 -26.96 2.12 6.08
C MET A 356 -25.81 2.84 6.79
N GLY A 357 -24.92 2.07 7.40
CA GLY A 357 -23.74 2.61 8.09
C GLY A 357 -22.78 3.27 7.10
N VAL A 358 -22.56 2.64 5.95
CA VAL A 358 -21.80 3.19 4.84
C VAL A 358 -22.38 4.52 4.37
N GLY A 359 -23.69 4.55 4.07
CA GLY A 359 -24.40 5.73 3.60
C GLY A 359 -24.30 6.91 4.57
N TYR A 360 -24.44 6.65 5.87
CA TYR A 360 -24.27 7.66 6.91
C TYR A 360 -22.86 8.27 6.89
N LEU A 361 -21.82 7.42 6.81
CA LEU A 361 -20.42 7.86 6.85
C LEU A 361 -19.99 8.61 5.58
N VAL A 362 -20.32 8.09 4.39
CA VAL A 362 -19.94 8.73 3.11
C VAL A 362 -20.76 9.98 2.81
N SER A 363 -21.91 10.15 3.47
CA SER A 363 -22.68 11.40 3.46
C SER A 363 -22.16 12.43 4.47
N TRP A 364 -21.09 12.10 5.20
CA TRP A 364 -20.46 12.93 6.23
C TRP A 364 -21.41 13.36 7.35
N LEU A 365 -22.41 12.52 7.65
CA LEU A 365 -23.35 12.74 8.77
C LEU A 365 -22.72 12.38 10.13
N GLY A 366 -21.58 11.70 10.11
CA GLY A 366 -20.71 11.40 11.24
C GLY A 366 -19.35 10.88 10.78
N PRO A 367 -18.59 10.16 11.62
CA PRO A 367 -18.99 9.66 12.94
C PRO A 367 -18.97 10.73 14.03
N ILE A 368 -19.64 10.44 15.15
CA ILE A 368 -19.74 11.27 16.36
C ILE A 368 -19.08 10.52 17.52
N ASN A 369 -18.54 11.25 18.51
CA ASN A 369 -17.99 10.63 19.71
C ASN A 369 -19.12 10.10 20.61
N ASP A 370 -18.99 8.90 21.18
CA ASP A 370 -20.02 8.34 22.06
C ASP A 370 -20.33 9.25 23.26
N ALA A 371 -19.33 9.95 23.80
CA ALA A 371 -19.51 10.88 24.90
C ALA A 371 -20.47 12.06 24.60
N ASP A 372 -20.65 12.41 23.32
CA ASP A 372 -21.55 13.47 22.88
C ASP A 372 -22.99 12.98 22.63
N ASP A 373 -23.18 11.67 22.39
CA ASP A 373 -24.47 11.05 22.11
C ASP A 373 -24.46 9.57 22.55
N LEU A 374 -24.64 9.35 23.85
CA LEU A 374 -24.53 8.03 24.49
C LEU A 374 -25.60 7.06 24.00
N TYR A 375 -25.21 5.80 23.82
CA TYR A 375 -26.14 4.75 23.45
C TYR A 375 -27.30 4.55 24.43
N GLY A 376 -28.52 4.46 23.88
CA GLY A 376 -29.73 4.16 24.62
C GLY A 376 -30.55 3.05 23.99
N ASP A 377 -30.96 2.06 24.78
CA ASP A 377 -31.81 0.93 24.33
C ASP A 377 -33.12 1.38 23.67
N TYR A 378 -33.59 2.57 24.02
CA TYR A 378 -34.74 3.23 23.40
C TYR A 378 -34.27 4.49 22.71
N SER A 379 -34.53 4.57 21.41
CA SER A 379 -34.10 5.69 20.60
C SER A 379 -34.75 7.00 21.04
N ILE A 380 -33.90 7.96 21.36
CA ILE A 380 -34.27 9.36 21.53
C ILE A 380 -33.70 10.14 20.34
N PHE A 381 -34.20 11.34 20.07
CA PHE A 381 -33.63 12.14 18.99
C PHE A 381 -32.19 12.55 19.34
N SER A 382 -31.25 12.17 18.48
CA SER A 382 -29.88 12.66 18.56
C SER A 382 -29.82 14.19 18.34
N PRO A 383 -28.98 14.92 19.09
CA PRO A 383 -28.73 16.33 18.82
C PRO A 383 -28.03 16.53 17.46
N ILE A 384 -28.06 17.77 16.96
CA ILE A 384 -27.29 18.14 15.78
C ILE A 384 -25.83 18.32 16.20
N LEU A 385 -24.96 17.43 15.73
CA LEU A 385 -23.55 17.38 16.07
C LEU A 385 -22.69 17.43 14.80
N ASN A 386 -21.43 17.85 14.95
CA ASN A 386 -20.47 17.87 13.85
C ASN A 386 -19.67 16.58 13.82
N SER A 387 -19.49 16.03 12.62
CA SER A 387 -18.67 14.85 12.37
C SER A 387 -17.23 15.04 12.86
N MET A 388 -16.68 14.04 13.54
CA MET A 388 -15.27 14.03 13.99
C MET A 388 -14.30 13.94 12.81
N MET A 389 -14.73 13.27 11.73
CA MET A 389 -13.96 13.07 10.52
C MET A 389 -14.89 12.78 9.34
N HIS A 390 -14.34 12.82 8.14
CA HIS A 390 -15.06 12.53 6.90
C HIS A 390 -14.50 11.27 6.26
N VAL A 391 -15.30 10.20 6.21
CA VAL A 391 -14.94 8.96 5.53
C VAL A 391 -15.08 9.17 4.02
N GLN A 392 -14.01 8.89 3.27
CA GLN A 392 -13.96 9.10 1.82
C GLN A 392 -13.82 7.79 1.04
N ASN A 393 -13.19 6.77 1.62
CA ASN A 393 -12.88 5.51 0.95
C ASN A 393 -13.30 4.29 1.77
N ILE A 394 -14.02 3.39 1.10
CA ILE A 394 -14.50 2.12 1.64
C ILE A 394 -14.22 1.05 0.59
N VAL A 395 -13.64 -0.07 1.03
CA VAL A 395 -13.33 -1.20 0.15
C VAL A 395 -14.25 -2.35 0.49
N TYR A 396 -15.08 -2.74 -0.48
CA TYR A 396 -15.87 -3.96 -0.38
C TYR A 396 -15.01 -5.18 -0.73
N LEU A 397 -15.01 -6.16 0.16
CA LEU A 397 -14.21 -7.37 0.05
C LEU A 397 -15.02 -8.50 -0.56
N LYS A 398 -14.35 -9.32 -1.36
CA LYS A 398 -14.92 -10.51 -1.99
C LYS A 398 -13.97 -11.69 -1.75
N ARG A 399 -14.54 -12.86 -1.54
CA ARG A 399 -13.84 -14.15 -1.61
C ARG A 399 -14.34 -14.94 -2.82
N ASP A 400 -13.45 -15.66 -3.48
CA ASP A 400 -13.84 -16.54 -4.60
C ASP A 400 -14.22 -17.95 -4.11
N ASN A 401 -13.71 -18.37 -2.95
CA ASN A 401 -14.16 -19.55 -2.21
C ASN A 401 -13.85 -19.41 -0.70
N PHE A 402 -14.34 -20.35 0.11
CA PHE A 402 -14.20 -20.31 1.58
C PHE A 402 -12.78 -20.53 2.10
N THR A 403 -11.87 -21.04 1.25
CA THR A 403 -10.46 -21.27 1.59
C THR A 403 -9.54 -20.13 1.14
N GLU A 404 -10.00 -19.26 0.23
CA GLU A 404 -9.26 -18.09 -0.24
C GLU A 404 -9.51 -16.87 0.67
N ASN A 405 -8.83 -16.88 1.82
CA ASN A 405 -9.00 -15.89 2.88
C ASN A 405 -7.91 -14.81 2.89
N ASP A 406 -6.84 -14.96 2.09
CA ASP A 406 -5.66 -14.10 2.09
C ASP A 406 -5.98 -12.60 1.95
N MET A 407 -6.89 -12.24 1.04
CA MET A 407 -7.25 -10.83 0.84
C MET A 407 -7.93 -10.22 2.07
N VAL A 408 -8.79 -11.00 2.74
CA VAL A 408 -9.49 -10.55 3.95
C VAL A 408 -8.50 -10.45 5.10
N LYS A 409 -7.63 -11.46 5.28
CA LYS A 409 -6.54 -11.45 6.26
C LYS A 409 -5.63 -10.23 6.10
N ARG A 410 -5.24 -9.91 4.85
CA ARG A 410 -4.46 -8.70 4.54
C ARG A 410 -5.22 -7.42 4.85
N ALA A 411 -6.50 -7.34 4.47
CA ALA A 411 -7.33 -6.19 4.80
C ALA A 411 -7.40 -5.93 6.32
N ILE A 412 -7.51 -7.00 7.11
CA ILE A 412 -7.48 -6.92 8.58
C ILE A 412 -6.14 -6.35 9.08
N MET A 413 -5.02 -6.86 8.56
CA MET A 413 -3.68 -6.38 8.92
C MET A 413 -3.43 -4.93 8.50
N ASP A 414 -3.87 -4.55 7.30
CA ASP A 414 -3.54 -3.26 6.67
C ASP A 414 -4.47 -2.12 7.10
N TYR A 415 -5.75 -2.43 7.33
CA TYR A 415 -6.80 -1.42 7.49
C TYR A 415 -7.63 -1.56 8.76
N GLY A 416 -7.42 -2.61 9.56
CA GLY A 416 -8.20 -2.87 10.76
C GLY A 416 -9.44 -3.73 10.49
N ALA A 417 -10.37 -3.74 11.44
CA ALA A 417 -11.46 -4.70 11.46
C ALA A 417 -12.41 -4.60 10.24
N VAL A 418 -12.90 -5.77 9.80
CA VAL A 418 -13.76 -5.92 8.62
C VAL A 418 -15.20 -6.12 9.06
N PHE A 419 -16.11 -5.26 8.60
CA PHE A 419 -17.55 -5.44 8.80
C PHE A 419 -18.03 -6.69 8.07
N ILE A 420 -18.90 -7.49 8.69
CA ILE A 420 -19.63 -8.57 8.03
C ILE A 420 -21.07 -8.68 8.52
N SER A 421 -21.94 -9.14 7.63
CA SER A 421 -23.26 -9.66 7.99
C SER A 421 -23.22 -11.18 8.15
N VAL A 422 -23.82 -11.68 9.23
CA VAL A 422 -23.80 -13.10 9.63
C VAL A 422 -25.18 -13.54 10.12
N ARG A 423 -25.42 -14.85 10.07
CA ARG A 423 -26.61 -15.45 10.64
C ARG A 423 -26.33 -16.14 11.97
N MET A 424 -26.79 -15.53 13.05
CA MET A 424 -26.70 -16.06 14.41
C MET A 424 -27.94 -16.89 14.74
N LYS A 425 -27.99 -18.13 14.24
CA LYS A 425 -29.04 -19.11 14.59
C LYS A 425 -28.49 -20.48 14.98
N THR A 426 -27.17 -20.65 14.90
CA THR A 426 -26.43 -21.84 15.30
C THR A 426 -26.29 -21.90 16.82
N LYS A 427 -26.07 -23.10 17.35
CA LYS A 427 -25.77 -23.30 18.76
C LYS A 427 -24.38 -22.71 19.05
N TYR A 428 -24.29 -21.79 20.01
CA TYR A 428 -23.01 -21.36 20.55
C TYR A 428 -22.44 -22.45 21.46
N ASP A 429 -21.17 -22.81 21.25
CA ASP A 429 -20.43 -23.75 22.07
C ASP A 429 -19.40 -22.98 22.93
N SER A 430 -19.71 -22.86 24.21
CA SER A 430 -18.88 -22.12 25.17
C SER A 430 -17.59 -22.83 25.56
N GLN A 431 -17.36 -24.08 25.15
CA GLN A 431 -16.08 -24.75 25.40
C GLN A 431 -15.00 -24.27 24.42
N ILE A 432 -15.40 -24.00 23.18
CA ILE A 432 -14.51 -23.53 22.11
C ILE A 432 -14.70 -22.05 21.79
N GLY A 433 -15.69 -21.38 22.40
CA GLY A 433 -16.00 -19.98 22.14
C GLY A 433 -16.50 -19.73 20.71
N ALA A 434 -17.14 -20.71 20.07
CA ALA A 434 -17.48 -20.66 18.66
C ALA A 434 -18.96 -20.96 18.42
N TYR A 435 -19.48 -20.45 17.31
CA TYR A 435 -20.75 -20.93 16.77
C TYR A 435 -20.53 -22.22 15.99
N VAL A 436 -21.30 -23.26 16.33
CA VAL A 436 -21.26 -24.54 15.62
C VAL A 436 -21.63 -24.31 14.16
N TYR A 437 -20.81 -24.81 13.24
CA TYR A 437 -21.06 -24.66 11.81
C TYR A 437 -22.38 -25.32 11.40
N ASN A 438 -23.16 -24.61 10.59
CA ASN A 438 -24.26 -25.19 9.83
C ASN A 438 -24.27 -24.64 8.39
N ASN A 439 -24.97 -25.35 7.51
CA ASN A 439 -25.13 -24.94 6.11
C ASN A 439 -26.40 -24.09 5.89
N ASP A 440 -26.78 -23.25 6.87
CA ASP A 440 -27.98 -22.40 6.75
C ASP A 440 -27.68 -21.15 5.92
N ASN A 441 -27.96 -21.24 4.61
CA ASN A 441 -27.80 -20.16 3.64
C ASN A 441 -28.97 -19.15 3.62
N SER A 442 -29.79 -19.11 4.68
CA SER A 442 -30.84 -18.11 4.82
C SER A 442 -30.27 -16.69 4.95
N THR A 443 -31.14 -15.69 4.94
CA THR A 443 -30.76 -14.28 5.16
C THR A 443 -30.08 -14.07 6.51
N CYS A 444 -29.06 -13.22 6.52
CA CYS A 444 -28.39 -12.77 7.74
C CYS A 444 -29.38 -12.06 8.67
N ASN A 445 -29.12 -12.13 9.97
CA ASN A 445 -29.93 -11.51 11.01
C ASN A 445 -29.09 -10.74 12.04
N HIS A 446 -27.78 -10.64 11.81
CA HIS A 446 -26.83 -9.99 12.69
C HIS A 446 -25.66 -9.42 11.88
N ALA A 447 -24.96 -8.45 12.44
CA ALA A 447 -23.76 -7.85 11.87
C ALA A 447 -22.68 -7.73 12.95
N VAL A 448 -21.43 -7.95 12.56
CA VAL A 448 -20.27 -8.05 13.48
C VAL A 448 -18.99 -7.58 12.78
N ALA A 449 -17.91 -7.41 13.53
CA ALA A 449 -16.60 -7.06 12.97
C ALA A 449 -15.62 -8.24 13.08
N ILE A 450 -15.04 -8.68 11.97
CA ILE A 450 -13.90 -9.61 11.98
C ILE A 450 -12.65 -8.81 12.39
N VAL A 451 -12.00 -9.23 13.46
CA VAL A 451 -10.80 -8.57 14.01
C VAL A 451 -9.53 -9.39 13.85
N GLY A 452 -9.65 -10.59 13.28
CA GLY A 452 -8.54 -11.53 13.25
C GLY A 452 -8.95 -12.90 12.74
N TRP A 453 -8.03 -13.84 12.87
CA TRP A 453 -8.23 -15.22 12.45
C TRP A 453 -7.32 -16.19 13.19
N ASP A 454 -7.71 -17.46 13.19
CA ASP A 454 -6.92 -18.60 13.64
C ASP A 454 -7.17 -19.80 12.71
N ASP A 455 -6.15 -20.19 11.96
CA ASP A 455 -6.16 -21.30 11.00
C ASP A 455 -6.25 -22.67 11.68
N SER A 456 -5.97 -22.76 12.98
CA SER A 456 -5.91 -24.02 13.72
C SER A 456 -7.24 -24.43 14.37
N ILE A 457 -8.21 -23.51 14.46
CA ILE A 457 -9.47 -23.75 15.15
C ILE A 457 -10.34 -24.76 14.38
N GLU A 458 -10.69 -25.86 15.05
CA GLU A 458 -11.64 -26.85 14.54
C GLU A 458 -13.05 -26.55 15.07
N ILE A 459 -13.96 -26.13 14.19
CA ILE A 459 -15.37 -25.91 14.53
C ILE A 459 -16.17 -27.17 14.20
N PRO A 460 -16.99 -27.70 15.13
CA PRO A 460 -17.81 -28.89 14.88
C PRO A 460 -18.67 -28.76 13.62
N ASN A 461 -18.68 -29.83 12.81
CA ASN A 461 -19.36 -29.95 11.52
C ASN A 461 -18.78 -29.11 10.36
N ALA A 462 -17.77 -28.27 10.59
CA ALA A 462 -17.16 -27.48 9.51
C ALA A 462 -16.39 -28.40 8.53
N PRO A 463 -16.35 -28.05 7.23
CA PRO A 463 -15.59 -28.81 6.22
C PRO A 463 -14.08 -28.91 6.45
N GLY A 464 -13.50 -28.00 7.23
CA GLY A 464 -12.08 -27.98 7.57
C GLY A 464 -11.78 -27.02 8.72
N PRO A 465 -10.52 -26.97 9.19
CA PRO A 465 -10.11 -26.03 10.22
C PRO A 465 -10.10 -24.59 9.71
N GLY A 466 -10.04 -23.65 10.65
CA GLY A 466 -9.91 -22.23 10.39
C GLY A 466 -11.16 -21.44 10.75
N ALA A 467 -10.94 -20.38 11.53
CA ALA A 467 -11.99 -19.49 11.99
C ALA A 467 -11.55 -18.02 11.96
N TRP A 468 -12.53 -17.15 11.73
CA TRP A 468 -12.46 -15.72 12.00
C TRP A 468 -12.62 -15.46 13.49
N ILE A 469 -11.84 -14.54 14.03
CA ILE A 469 -12.03 -13.96 15.36
C ILE A 469 -12.96 -12.77 15.18
N VAL A 470 -14.08 -12.79 15.88
CA VAL A 470 -15.19 -11.85 15.66
C VAL A 470 -15.49 -11.08 16.92
N LYS A 471 -15.47 -9.75 16.80
CA LYS A 471 -15.95 -8.81 17.81
C LYS A 471 -17.47 -8.63 17.67
N ASN A 472 -18.20 -8.94 18.72
CA ASN A 472 -19.67 -8.83 18.76
C ASN A 472 -20.12 -7.47 19.33
N SER A 473 -21.42 -7.33 19.59
CA SER A 473 -22.07 -6.14 20.13
C SER A 473 -23.04 -6.46 21.27
N TRP A 474 -22.77 -7.52 22.05
CA TRP A 474 -23.61 -7.97 23.17
C TRP A 474 -22.95 -7.77 24.54
N GLY A 475 -21.94 -6.90 24.60
CA GLY A 475 -21.18 -6.59 25.80
C GLY A 475 -20.06 -7.59 26.11
N GLU A 476 -19.09 -7.13 26.89
CA GLU A 476 -17.92 -7.92 27.30
C GLU A 476 -18.29 -9.15 28.15
N ASN A 477 -19.43 -9.12 28.85
CA ASN A 477 -19.87 -10.26 29.66
C ASN A 477 -20.53 -11.38 28.85
N TRP A 478 -20.69 -11.20 27.53
CA TRP A 478 -21.26 -12.22 26.67
C TRP A 478 -20.19 -13.18 26.16
N GLY A 479 -20.53 -14.47 26.05
CA GLY A 479 -19.59 -15.51 25.63
C GLY A 479 -18.58 -15.87 26.72
N ASN A 480 -17.54 -16.62 26.35
CA ASN A 480 -16.44 -17.01 27.23
C ASN A 480 -15.17 -16.17 27.04
N ASP A 481 -15.16 -15.26 26.07
CA ASP A 481 -13.99 -14.49 25.66
C ASP A 481 -14.35 -13.01 25.48
N ASN A 482 -14.77 -12.34 26.55
CA ASN A 482 -14.97 -10.88 26.60
C ASN A 482 -15.83 -10.29 25.45
N GLY A 483 -16.89 -10.99 25.03
CA GLY A 483 -17.75 -10.56 23.92
C GLY A 483 -17.27 -10.96 22.52
N TYR A 484 -16.17 -11.70 22.40
CA TYR A 484 -15.67 -12.25 21.14
C TYR A 484 -16.16 -13.70 20.91
N PHE A 485 -16.10 -14.13 19.66
CA PHE A 485 -16.33 -15.54 19.30
C PHE A 485 -15.60 -15.93 18.02
N TYR A 486 -15.44 -17.24 17.82
CA TYR A 486 -14.95 -17.82 16.56
C TYR A 486 -16.09 -18.12 15.59
N LEU A 487 -15.89 -17.74 14.33
CA LEU A 487 -16.79 -18.03 13.21
C LEU A 487 -16.04 -18.81 12.13
N SER A 488 -16.56 -19.95 11.69
CA SER A 488 -15.89 -20.79 10.69
C SER A 488 -15.66 -20.03 9.38
N TYR A 489 -14.50 -20.22 8.75
CA TYR A 489 -14.24 -19.70 7.40
C TYR A 489 -15.29 -20.14 6.37
N TYR A 490 -15.89 -21.30 6.61
CA TYR A 490 -16.88 -21.94 5.76
C TYR A 490 -18.31 -21.46 6.00
N ASP A 491 -18.55 -20.56 6.96
CA ASP A 491 -19.89 -20.02 7.23
C ASP A 491 -20.54 -19.53 5.93
N VAL A 492 -21.71 -20.10 5.62
CA VAL A 492 -22.37 -19.88 4.32
C VAL A 492 -23.31 -18.70 4.32
N SER A 493 -23.53 -18.08 5.48
CA SER A 493 -24.38 -16.90 5.63
C SER A 493 -23.57 -15.61 5.40
N SER A 494 -22.36 -15.57 5.94
CA SER A 494 -21.42 -14.47 5.86
C SER A 494 -20.43 -14.63 4.70
N PHE A 495 -20.04 -13.51 4.08
CA PHE A 495 -18.94 -13.49 3.09
C PHE A 495 -19.08 -14.57 1.99
N LYS A 496 -20.28 -14.65 1.40
CA LYS A 496 -20.62 -15.68 0.41
C LYS A 496 -19.70 -15.59 -0.81
N PRO A 497 -19.03 -16.69 -1.19
CA PRO A 497 -18.16 -16.69 -2.36
C PRO A 497 -18.87 -16.20 -3.62
N GLY A 498 -18.19 -15.35 -4.40
CA GLY A 498 -18.75 -14.82 -5.64
C GLY A 498 -19.66 -13.59 -5.48
N SER A 499 -19.95 -13.15 -4.26
CA SER A 499 -20.75 -11.95 -3.97
C SER A 499 -19.92 -10.91 -3.22
N TYR A 500 -20.14 -9.62 -3.50
CA TYR A 500 -19.64 -8.50 -2.67
C TYR A 500 -20.45 -8.34 -1.38
N GLY A 501 -21.01 -9.44 -0.87
CA GLY A 501 -22.07 -9.44 0.13
C GLY A 501 -21.61 -8.86 1.46
N GLY A 502 -21.98 -7.61 1.72
CA GLY A 502 -22.02 -7.01 3.05
C GLY A 502 -20.71 -7.01 3.80
N ALA A 503 -19.57 -7.05 3.11
CA ALA A 503 -18.25 -7.14 3.71
C ALA A 503 -17.38 -5.97 3.27
N PHE A 504 -16.93 -5.15 4.21
CA PHE A 504 -16.14 -3.96 3.88
C PHE A 504 -15.18 -3.54 4.99
N VAL A 505 -14.21 -2.72 4.60
CA VAL A 505 -13.24 -2.08 5.49
C VAL A 505 -13.06 -0.62 5.10
N PHE A 506 -12.66 0.21 6.07
CA PHE A 506 -12.41 1.64 5.87
C PHE A 506 -10.94 1.90 5.54
N VAL A 507 -10.69 2.79 4.58
CA VAL A 507 -9.32 3.19 4.19
C VAL A 507 -9.16 4.67 4.48
N LEU A 508 -8.21 5.01 5.38
CA LEU A 508 -8.07 6.35 5.94
C LEU A 508 -6.74 7.05 5.58
N ASN A 509 -5.99 6.52 4.62
CA ASN A 509 -4.68 7.04 4.20
C ASN A 509 -4.75 8.00 3.00
N ASP A 510 -5.80 8.81 2.93
CA ASP A 510 -6.07 9.66 1.78
C ASP A 510 -5.03 10.77 1.61
N THR A 511 -4.48 10.88 0.40
CA THR A 511 -3.57 11.97 0.03
C THR A 511 -4.31 13.26 -0.36
N ILE A 512 -5.63 13.16 -0.56
CA ILE A 512 -6.51 14.28 -0.93
C ILE A 512 -7.61 14.37 0.13
N LYS A 513 -7.73 15.53 0.80
CA LYS A 513 -8.81 15.83 1.72
C LYS A 513 -9.87 16.67 1.00
N TYR A 514 -11.11 16.20 0.95
CA TYR A 514 -12.24 17.01 0.50
C TYR A 514 -12.83 17.81 1.66
N ASP A 515 -13.20 19.07 1.42
CA ASP A 515 -13.78 19.97 2.41
C ASP A 515 -15.30 20.15 2.24
N LYS A 516 -15.88 19.64 1.15
CA LYS A 516 -17.32 19.73 0.84
C LYS A 516 -17.86 18.45 0.21
N ASN A 517 -19.05 18.07 0.64
CA ASN A 517 -19.86 16.98 0.10
C ASN A 517 -21.18 17.59 -0.41
N TYR A 518 -21.54 17.35 -1.67
CA TYR A 518 -22.59 18.08 -2.41
C TYR A 518 -23.80 17.22 -2.70
#